data_AF-A0A958LG42-F1
#
_entry.id   AF-A0A958LG42-F1
#
_cell.length_a   1.000
_cell.length_b   1.000
_cell.length_c   1.000
_cell.angle_alpha   90.00
_cell.angle_beta   90.00
_cell.angle_gamma   90.00
#
_symmetry.space_group_name_H-M   'P 1'
#
loop_
_entity.id
_entity.type
_entity.pdbx_description
1 polymer ?
#
loop_
_entity_poly.entity_id
_entity_poly.type
_entity_poly.pdbx_seq_one_letter_code
_entity_poly.pdbx_strand_id
1 'polypeptide(L)'
;MERVSARLSEEKELLASDEAVSHGLRDLQRTEIENIEKLLSRPYFARMVLEEQDARGRPHRIEYKLGNAANIDCRIVDWRHAPISGLFYEYREGEEYSELIQGREREGRILLRRKLDIRDGKLCGIVCSEGSFVRDEQGWRLRQAGEAQVGVRTTGSLPDILGLISAEQFRAITEDATSPVFIHGVAGSGKTTVALHRLSWLSRSAPEPVALEHALVLVRSPSLARYITNSLTTFSLEPVRVELFDQWALKTVARAGGWNPDTLELLNDASPRSQRVKTSSAVVSRFQEICAAYEGQPPARWMQSVLLDVFRSPRALVEADTSRLLDLEIVREVETQTRENFESGKIDRFDLGLLLLAAVRGL
;
A
#
# COMPACT_ATOMS: atom_id res chain seq x y z
N MET A 1 -19.01 8.41 -60.35
CA MET A 1 -19.37 7.74 -59.08
C MET A 1 -18.19 7.72 -58.11
N GLU A 2 -16.99 7.26 -58.51
CA GLU A 2 -15.79 7.21 -57.64
C GLU A 2 -15.34 8.55 -57.04
N ARG A 3 -15.38 9.65 -57.80
CA ARG A 3 -14.99 10.98 -57.28
C ARG A 3 -15.93 11.51 -56.19
N VAL A 4 -17.18 11.09 -56.19
CA VAL A 4 -18.17 11.50 -55.18
C VAL A 4 -18.03 10.65 -53.93
N SER A 5 -17.75 9.34 -54.06
CA SER A 5 -17.50 8.46 -52.92
C SER A 5 -16.21 8.79 -52.18
N ALA A 6 -15.14 9.19 -52.89
CA ALA A 6 -13.88 9.61 -52.26
C ALA A 6 -14.04 10.91 -51.46
N ARG A 7 -14.78 11.89 -52.00
CA ARG A 7 -15.09 13.15 -51.30
C ARG A 7 -15.92 12.93 -50.05
N LEU A 8 -16.91 12.02 -50.14
CA LEU A 8 -17.75 11.63 -49.01
C LEU A 8 -16.98 10.85 -47.93
N SER A 9 -15.88 10.14 -48.27
CA SER A 9 -15.06 9.49 -47.24
C SER A 9 -14.13 10.48 -46.55
N GLU A 10 -13.52 11.41 -47.30
CA GLU A 10 -12.73 12.51 -46.72
C GLU A 10 -13.56 13.39 -45.78
N GLU A 11 -14.79 13.78 -46.16
CA GLU A 11 -15.70 14.54 -45.29
C GLU A 11 -16.08 13.76 -44.03
N LYS A 12 -16.27 12.43 -44.13
CA LYS A 12 -16.56 11.59 -42.97
C LYS A 12 -15.38 11.46 -42.02
N GLU A 13 -14.16 11.34 -42.53
CA GLU A 13 -12.95 11.31 -41.70
C GLU A 13 -12.70 12.65 -41.00
N LEU A 14 -12.95 13.77 -41.69
CA LEU A 14 -12.84 15.11 -41.11
C LEU A 14 -13.87 15.30 -39.98
N LEU A 15 -15.12 14.91 -40.21
CA LEU A 15 -16.19 14.96 -39.20
C LEU A 15 -15.89 14.06 -37.99
N ALA A 16 -15.35 12.86 -38.21
CA ALA A 16 -14.96 11.96 -37.13
C ALA A 16 -13.78 12.53 -36.30
N SER A 17 -12.84 13.23 -36.95
CA SER A 17 -11.75 13.94 -36.27
C SER A 17 -12.30 15.11 -35.42
N ASP A 18 -13.20 15.92 -35.98
CA ASP A 18 -13.81 17.04 -35.25
C ASP A 18 -14.68 16.56 -34.07
N GLU A 19 -15.40 15.46 -34.24
CA GLU A 19 -16.17 14.82 -33.17
C GLU A 19 -15.24 14.27 -32.07
N ALA A 20 -14.14 13.60 -32.42
CA ALA A 20 -13.15 13.12 -31.46
C ALA A 20 -12.49 14.26 -30.67
N VAL A 21 -12.15 15.37 -31.33
CA VAL A 21 -11.61 16.59 -30.70
C VAL A 21 -12.65 17.21 -29.76
N SER A 22 -13.91 17.31 -30.19
CA SER A 22 -15.00 17.83 -29.35
C SER A 22 -15.24 16.97 -28.12
N HIS A 23 -15.21 15.64 -28.27
CA HIS A 23 -15.28 14.69 -27.16
C HIS A 23 -14.09 14.85 -26.21
N GLY A 24 -12.85 14.92 -26.73
CA GLY A 24 -11.66 15.15 -25.92
C GLY A 24 -11.71 16.47 -25.14
N LEU A 25 -12.19 17.55 -25.76
CA LEU A 25 -12.38 18.85 -25.09
C LEU A 25 -13.44 18.78 -23.98
N ARG A 26 -14.56 18.09 -24.22
CA ARG A 26 -15.60 17.88 -23.20
C ARG A 26 -15.09 17.02 -22.04
N ASP A 27 -14.26 16.02 -22.33
CA ASP A 27 -13.68 15.16 -21.30
C ASP A 27 -12.64 15.92 -20.47
N LEU A 28 -11.81 16.77 -21.10
CA LEU A 28 -10.91 17.68 -20.39
C LEU A 28 -11.68 18.67 -19.50
N GLN A 29 -12.73 19.30 -20.04
CA GLN A 29 -13.59 20.21 -19.28
C GLN A 29 -14.27 19.50 -18.11
N ARG A 30 -14.77 18.28 -18.31
CA ARG A 30 -15.37 17.47 -17.25
C ARG A 30 -14.36 17.17 -16.15
N THR A 31 -13.15 16.74 -16.53
CA THR A 31 -12.06 16.45 -15.59
C THR A 31 -11.67 17.69 -14.80
N GLU A 32 -11.64 18.85 -15.46
CA GLU A 32 -11.32 20.14 -14.83
C GLU A 32 -12.42 20.57 -13.84
N ILE A 33 -13.70 20.41 -14.21
CA ILE A 33 -14.84 20.64 -13.31
C ILE A 33 -14.76 19.72 -12.10
N GLU A 34 -14.54 18.42 -12.29
CA GLU A 34 -14.41 17.45 -11.20
C GLU A 34 -13.23 17.79 -10.27
N ASN A 35 -12.11 18.26 -10.83
CA ASN A 35 -10.97 18.70 -10.05
C ASN A 35 -11.30 19.97 -9.24
N ILE A 36 -11.96 20.94 -9.85
CA ILE A 36 -12.40 22.16 -9.15
C ILE A 36 -13.38 21.80 -8.03
N GLU A 37 -14.35 20.92 -8.28
CA GLU A 37 -15.30 20.43 -7.28
C GLU A 37 -14.59 19.79 -6.08
N LYS A 38 -13.57 18.96 -6.33
CA LYS A 38 -12.71 18.39 -5.26
C LYS A 38 -12.02 19.48 -4.45
N LEU A 39 -11.56 20.55 -5.11
CA LEU A 39 -10.84 21.66 -4.49
C LEU A 39 -11.76 22.63 -3.73
N LEU A 40 -13.04 22.75 -4.07
CA LEU A 40 -13.95 23.73 -3.46
C LEU A 40 -14.06 23.58 -1.93
N SER A 41 -14.15 22.35 -1.44
CA SER A 41 -14.26 22.08 0.00
C SER A 41 -12.90 22.17 0.70
N ARG A 42 -11.85 21.58 0.11
CA ARG A 42 -10.49 21.48 0.66
C ARG A 42 -9.45 21.68 -0.46
N PRO A 43 -9.10 22.94 -0.81
CA PRO A 43 -8.29 23.22 -2.00
C PRO A 43 -6.83 22.78 -1.81
N TYR A 44 -6.27 22.95 -0.63
CA TYR A 44 -4.91 22.52 -0.31
C TYR A 44 -4.77 22.33 1.20
N PHE A 45 -3.92 21.40 1.61
CA PHE A 45 -3.65 21.10 3.02
C PHE A 45 -2.25 21.56 3.45
N ALA A 46 -1.41 22.00 2.52
CA ALA A 46 -0.09 22.51 2.82
C ALA A 46 0.28 23.71 1.95
N ARG A 47 1.10 24.58 2.53
CA ARG A 47 1.69 25.75 1.86
C ARG A 47 3.17 25.76 2.17
N MET A 48 4.00 25.90 1.14
CA MET A 48 5.43 26.12 1.28
C MET A 48 5.92 27.28 0.42
N VAL A 49 6.92 28.00 0.93
CA VAL A 49 7.66 29.00 0.16
C VAL A 49 9.11 28.58 0.13
N LEU A 50 9.65 28.47 -1.08
CA LEU A 50 11.03 28.13 -1.35
C LEU A 50 11.79 29.39 -1.76
N GLU A 51 13.06 29.47 -1.42
CA GLU A 51 14.00 30.43 -2.00
C GLU A 51 15.05 29.65 -2.78
N GLU A 52 15.09 29.88 -4.09
CA GLU A 52 16.02 29.24 -5.03
C GLU A 52 16.78 30.33 -5.79
N GLN A 53 17.87 29.97 -6.45
CA GLN A 53 18.55 30.90 -7.35
C GLN A 53 17.91 30.87 -8.74
N ASP A 54 17.62 32.05 -9.31
CA ASP A 54 17.24 32.16 -10.71
C ASP A 54 18.43 31.84 -11.63
N ALA A 55 18.20 31.77 -12.94
CA ALA A 55 19.25 31.52 -13.93
C ALA A 55 20.39 32.58 -13.94
N ARG A 56 20.25 33.68 -13.19
CA ARG A 56 21.25 34.75 -13.03
C ARG A 56 21.87 34.76 -11.62
N GLY A 57 21.63 33.72 -10.81
CA GLY A 57 22.16 33.59 -9.45
C GLY A 57 21.46 34.49 -8.42
N ARG A 58 20.29 35.05 -8.72
CA ARG A 58 19.57 35.93 -7.79
C ARG A 58 18.54 35.14 -6.99
N PRO A 59 18.32 35.47 -5.70
CA PRO A 59 17.31 34.80 -4.90
C PRO A 59 15.92 35.04 -5.49
N HIS A 60 15.19 33.96 -5.71
CA HIS A 60 13.86 33.93 -6.28
C HIS A 60 12.95 33.10 -5.40
N ARG A 61 11.84 33.70 -4.96
CA ARG A 61 10.89 33.07 -4.06
C ARG A 61 9.74 32.44 -4.83
N ILE A 62 9.48 31.17 -4.55
CA ILE A 62 8.45 30.38 -5.22
C ILE A 62 7.49 29.83 -4.18
N GLU A 63 6.20 30.11 -4.34
CA GLU A 63 5.15 29.55 -3.49
C GLU A 63 4.53 28.32 -4.16
N TYR A 64 4.41 27.24 -3.40
CA TYR A 64 3.67 26.03 -3.76
C TYR A 64 2.60 25.72 -2.70
N LYS A 65 1.43 25.27 -3.16
CA LYS A 65 0.35 24.74 -2.33
C LYS A 65 0.17 23.26 -2.67
N LEU A 66 0.07 22.38 -1.66
CA LEU A 66 -0.16 20.95 -1.91
C LEU A 66 -1.62 20.59 -1.64
N GLY A 67 -2.28 19.99 -2.62
CA GLY A 67 -3.67 19.55 -2.55
C GLY A 67 -3.88 18.15 -3.13
N ASN A 68 -5.14 17.74 -3.21
CA ASN A 68 -5.57 16.45 -3.78
C ASN A 68 -5.83 16.50 -5.29
N ALA A 69 -5.72 17.68 -5.88
CA ALA A 69 -5.78 17.92 -7.31
C ALA A 69 -4.88 19.13 -7.63
N ALA A 70 -4.38 19.20 -8.85
CA ALA A 70 -3.59 20.34 -9.29
C ALA A 70 -4.50 21.47 -9.79
N ASN A 71 -4.08 22.71 -9.55
CA ASN A 71 -4.65 23.91 -10.16
C ASN A 71 -3.52 24.92 -10.39
N ILE A 72 -3.15 25.10 -11.65
CA ILE A 72 -1.97 25.88 -12.06
C ILE A 72 -2.16 27.37 -11.71
N ASP A 73 -3.34 27.91 -11.96
CA ASP A 73 -3.67 29.32 -11.70
C ASP A 73 -3.51 29.68 -10.22
N CYS A 74 -3.81 28.72 -9.33
CA CYS A 74 -3.69 28.88 -7.89
C CYS A 74 -2.33 28.41 -7.32
N ARG A 75 -1.43 27.90 -8.18
CA ARG A 75 -0.15 27.23 -7.81
C ARG A 75 -0.36 26.07 -6.83
N ILE A 76 -1.46 25.34 -7.01
CA ILE A 76 -1.75 24.11 -6.28
C ILE A 76 -1.22 22.95 -7.10
N VAL A 77 -0.39 22.11 -6.47
CA VAL A 77 0.09 20.87 -7.06
C VAL A 77 -0.56 19.69 -6.33
N ASP A 78 -0.85 18.63 -7.07
CA ASP A 78 -1.23 17.37 -6.44
C ASP A 78 0.01 16.78 -5.78
N TRP A 79 -0.06 16.58 -4.45
CA TRP A 79 1.07 16.06 -3.68
C TRP A 79 1.53 14.69 -4.16
N ARG A 80 0.63 13.90 -4.77
CA ARG A 80 0.95 12.60 -5.33
C ARG A 80 1.76 12.71 -6.60
N HIS A 81 1.55 13.72 -7.42
CA HIS A 81 2.11 13.76 -8.78
C HIS A 81 3.32 14.67 -8.90
N ALA A 82 3.50 15.61 -7.97
CA ALA A 82 4.55 16.60 -8.07
C ALA A 82 5.73 16.23 -7.15
N PRO A 83 6.94 15.93 -7.69
CA PRO A 83 8.11 15.60 -6.87
C PRO A 83 8.49 16.72 -5.89
N ILE A 84 8.05 17.95 -6.17
CA ILE A 84 8.19 19.10 -5.27
C ILE A 84 7.52 18.87 -3.89
N SER A 85 6.55 17.96 -3.79
CA SER A 85 5.90 17.61 -2.53
C SER A 85 6.87 16.94 -1.54
N GLY A 86 7.91 16.25 -2.02
CA GLY A 86 8.95 15.64 -1.19
C GLY A 86 9.62 16.66 -0.27
N LEU A 87 9.91 17.86 -0.80
CA LEU A 87 10.49 18.95 -0.02
C LEU A 87 9.65 19.33 1.20
N PHE A 88 8.33 19.25 1.10
CA PHE A 88 7.43 19.55 2.22
C PHE A 88 7.50 18.49 3.32
N TYR A 89 7.67 17.22 2.98
CA TYR A 89 7.66 16.12 3.94
C TYR A 89 9.03 15.88 4.57
N GLU A 90 10.11 16.02 3.78
CA GLU A 90 11.46 15.63 4.17
C GLU A 90 12.23 16.77 4.85
N TYR A 91 11.99 18.01 4.44
CA TYR A 91 12.72 19.18 4.95
C TYR A 91 11.87 20.03 5.90
N ARG A 92 12.52 20.61 6.91
CA ARG A 92 11.91 21.53 7.87
C ARG A 92 11.99 22.98 7.39
N GLU A 93 11.15 23.82 7.98
CA GLU A 93 11.25 25.27 7.77
C GLU A 93 12.63 25.77 8.24
N GLY A 94 13.30 26.52 7.37
CA GLY A 94 14.65 27.04 7.58
C GLY A 94 15.77 26.15 7.04
N GLU A 95 15.51 24.90 6.66
CA GLU A 95 16.52 23.98 6.12
C GLU A 95 16.81 24.27 4.64
N GLU A 96 18.07 24.03 4.25
CA GLU A 96 18.52 24.01 2.87
C GLU A 96 18.29 22.61 2.27
N TYR A 97 18.01 22.55 0.97
CA TYR A 97 17.80 21.32 0.23
C TYR A 97 18.60 21.32 -1.07
N SER A 98 18.98 20.13 -1.52
CA SER A 98 19.56 19.88 -2.84
C SER A 98 18.96 18.56 -3.32
N GLU A 99 18.07 18.64 -4.32
CA GLU A 99 17.28 17.51 -4.79
C GLU A 99 17.19 17.48 -6.32
N LEU A 100 17.04 16.29 -6.87
CA LEU A 100 16.85 16.08 -8.30
C LEU A 100 15.34 16.01 -8.61
N ILE A 101 14.77 17.13 -9.04
CA ILE A 101 13.33 17.28 -9.30
C ILE A 101 13.09 17.40 -10.81
N GLN A 102 12.32 16.46 -11.38
CA GLN A 102 12.03 16.41 -12.82
C GLN A 102 13.30 16.43 -13.70
N GLY A 103 14.33 15.68 -13.30
CA GLY A 103 15.58 15.60 -14.06
C GLY A 103 16.50 16.81 -13.91
N ARG A 104 16.20 17.74 -13.00
CA ARG A 104 17.02 18.94 -12.74
C ARG A 104 17.43 19.00 -11.29
N GLU A 105 18.72 19.25 -11.05
CA GLU A 105 19.20 19.64 -9.72
C GLU A 105 18.57 20.98 -9.33
N ARG A 106 17.94 21.00 -8.16
CA ARG A 106 17.36 22.19 -7.56
C ARG A 106 17.92 22.33 -6.16
N GLU A 107 18.49 23.49 -5.91
CA GLU A 107 19.05 23.85 -4.61
C GLU A 107 18.37 25.11 -4.10
N GLY A 108 18.09 25.12 -2.80
CA GLY A 108 17.42 26.25 -2.19
C GLY A 108 17.16 26.05 -0.71
N ARG A 109 16.29 26.91 -0.17
CA ARG A 109 15.92 26.91 1.24
C ARG A 109 14.41 26.93 1.42
N ILE A 110 13.91 26.19 2.41
CA ILE A 110 12.50 26.26 2.82
C ILE A 110 12.30 27.51 3.69
N LEU A 111 11.72 28.58 3.16
CA LEU A 111 11.46 29.79 3.94
C LEU A 111 10.21 29.68 4.83
N LEU A 112 9.20 28.94 4.36
CA LEU A 112 7.93 28.81 5.05
C LEU A 112 7.37 27.42 4.81
N ARG A 113 6.89 26.77 5.87
CA ARG A 113 6.22 25.45 5.81
C ARG A 113 5.03 25.43 6.75
N ARG A 114 3.82 25.41 6.19
CA ARG A 114 2.56 25.40 6.96
C ARG A 114 1.67 24.26 6.54
N LYS A 115 1.14 23.53 7.52
CA LYS A 115 0.00 22.62 7.36
C LYS A 115 -1.28 23.38 7.64
N LEU A 116 -2.33 23.13 6.88
CA LEU A 116 -3.57 23.88 6.93
C LEU A 116 -4.74 22.89 7.05
N ASP A 117 -5.65 23.15 7.99
CA ASP A 117 -6.96 22.50 8.01
C ASP A 117 -7.97 23.47 7.39
N ILE A 118 -8.42 23.15 6.17
CA ILE A 118 -9.48 23.87 5.47
C ILE A 118 -10.70 22.95 5.41
N ARG A 119 -11.87 23.47 5.78
CA ARG A 119 -13.16 22.78 5.71
C ARG A 119 -14.19 23.70 5.09
N ASP A 120 -14.88 23.23 4.06
CA ASP A 120 -15.88 23.99 3.30
C ASP A 120 -15.37 25.39 2.88
N GLY A 121 -14.13 25.44 2.39
CA GLY A 121 -13.46 26.68 1.98
C GLY A 121 -13.03 27.61 3.12
N LYS A 122 -13.26 27.24 4.39
CA LYS A 122 -12.85 28.03 5.56
C LYS A 122 -11.60 27.46 6.20
N LEU A 123 -10.61 28.32 6.45
CA LEU A 123 -9.41 27.94 7.18
C LEU A 123 -9.74 27.82 8.68
N CYS A 124 -9.67 26.58 9.18
CA CYS A 124 -10.02 26.20 10.54
C CYS A 124 -8.79 25.92 11.43
N GLY A 125 -7.63 25.64 10.83
CA GLY A 125 -6.42 25.33 11.59
C GLY A 125 -5.14 25.56 10.81
N ILE A 126 -4.06 25.85 11.52
CA ILE A 126 -2.71 26.06 10.98
C ILE A 126 -1.72 25.33 11.88
N VAL A 127 -0.75 24.62 11.31
CA VAL A 127 0.42 24.12 12.04
C VAL A 127 1.68 24.64 11.36
N CYS A 128 2.52 25.32 12.13
CA CYS A 128 3.80 25.90 11.70
C CYS A 128 4.88 25.65 12.76
N SER A 129 6.08 26.17 12.51
CA SER A 129 7.22 26.17 13.44
C SER A 129 6.90 26.82 14.80
N GLU A 130 6.02 27.82 14.81
CA GLU A 130 5.63 28.59 16.00
C GLU A 130 4.56 27.88 16.87
N GLY A 131 3.93 26.83 16.35
CA GLY A 131 2.90 26.07 17.06
C GLY A 131 1.72 25.65 16.19
N SER A 132 0.68 25.14 16.84
CA SER A 132 -0.59 24.78 16.21
C SER A 132 -1.67 25.77 16.63
N PHE A 133 -2.39 26.32 15.66
CA PHE A 133 -3.46 27.28 15.85
C PHE A 133 -4.77 26.70 15.34
N VAL A 134 -5.86 26.95 16.06
CA VAL A 134 -7.21 26.55 15.67
C VAL A 134 -8.10 27.79 15.70
N ARG A 135 -9.04 27.86 14.76
CA ARG A 135 -10.04 28.91 14.70
C ARG A 135 -11.32 28.43 15.37
N ASP A 136 -11.80 29.19 16.34
CA ASP A 136 -13.10 29.03 16.97
C ASP A 136 -13.98 30.27 16.70
N GLU A 137 -15.14 30.36 17.38
CA GLU A 137 -16.08 31.48 17.26
C GLU A 137 -15.48 32.80 17.76
N GLN A 138 -14.48 32.75 18.65
CA GLN A 138 -13.87 33.90 19.31
C GLN A 138 -12.60 34.38 18.59
N GLY A 139 -12.02 33.55 17.72
CA GLY A 139 -10.92 33.91 16.84
C GLY A 139 -9.88 32.82 16.69
N TRP A 140 -8.63 33.22 16.51
CA TRP A 140 -7.50 32.31 16.44
C TRP A 140 -6.92 32.10 17.84
N ARG A 141 -6.81 30.85 18.25
CA ARG A 141 -6.14 30.49 19.51
C ARG A 141 -5.03 29.47 19.28
N LEU A 142 -4.02 29.54 20.15
CA LEU A 142 -3.01 28.49 20.23
C LEU A 142 -3.66 27.22 20.78
N ARG A 143 -3.31 26.11 20.17
CA ARG A 143 -3.82 24.80 20.54
C ARG A 143 -3.08 24.24 21.74
N GLN A 144 -3.82 23.75 22.73
CA GLN A 144 -3.22 23.12 23.90
C GLN A 144 -2.78 21.67 23.59
N ALA A 145 -1.70 21.24 24.24
CA ALA A 145 -1.21 19.87 24.14
C ALA A 145 -2.27 18.88 24.65
N GLY A 146 -2.73 17.97 23.79
CA GLY A 146 -3.74 16.96 24.11
C GLY A 146 -5.07 17.12 23.35
N GLU A 147 -5.32 18.25 22.70
CA GLU A 147 -6.49 18.38 21.81
C GLU A 147 -6.27 17.56 20.52
N ALA A 148 -7.10 16.53 20.28
CA ALA A 148 -6.99 15.64 19.13
C ALA A 148 -7.16 16.38 17.80
N GLN A 149 -6.22 16.27 16.87
CA GLN A 149 -6.22 16.96 15.57
C GLN A 149 -7.57 16.89 14.86
N VAL A 150 -8.19 18.06 14.68
CA VAL A 150 -9.53 18.16 14.09
C VAL A 150 -9.39 17.75 12.63
N GLY A 151 -10.05 16.64 12.26
CA GLY A 151 -9.93 15.99 10.95
C GLY A 151 -10.07 14.46 10.99
N VAL A 152 -10.06 13.82 12.17
CA VAL A 152 -9.94 12.35 12.30
C VAL A 152 -11.28 11.58 12.27
N ARG A 153 -12.43 12.21 12.10
CA ARG A 153 -13.72 11.49 12.19
C ARG A 153 -14.58 11.61 10.93
N THR A 154 -14.21 10.86 9.89
CA THR A 154 -15.16 10.39 8.88
C THR A 154 -15.52 8.95 9.22
N THR A 155 -16.72 8.73 9.72
CA THR A 155 -17.25 7.37 9.92
C THR A 155 -17.45 6.72 8.55
N GLY A 156 -16.59 5.74 8.22
CA GLY A 156 -16.71 4.93 7.00
C GLY A 156 -15.66 5.15 5.91
N SER A 157 -14.79 6.17 6.03
CA SER A 157 -13.65 6.43 5.12
C SER A 157 -12.38 6.73 5.92
N LEU A 158 -11.20 6.47 5.33
CA LEU A 158 -9.93 6.86 5.95
C LEU A 158 -9.91 8.37 6.21
N PRO A 159 -9.53 8.80 7.42
CA PRO A 159 -9.34 10.21 7.70
C PRO A 159 -8.26 10.78 6.77
N ASP A 160 -8.44 12.03 6.36
CA ASP A 160 -7.47 12.73 5.52
C ASP A 160 -6.22 13.05 6.34
N ILE A 161 -5.22 12.16 6.26
CA ILE A 161 -3.97 12.23 7.01
C ILE A 161 -2.86 12.95 6.25
N LEU A 162 -3.11 13.54 5.08
CA LEU A 162 -2.04 13.99 4.18
C LEU A 162 -1.15 15.07 4.80
N GLY A 163 -1.74 15.94 5.62
CA GLY A 163 -1.00 16.89 6.44
C GLY A 163 -0.33 16.27 7.67
N LEU A 164 -0.66 15.03 8.05
CA LEU A 164 -0.15 14.30 9.21
C LEU A 164 0.95 13.29 8.87
N ILE A 165 1.12 12.97 7.58
CA ILE A 165 2.18 12.07 7.10
C ILE A 165 3.53 12.58 7.62
N SER A 166 4.25 11.71 8.32
CA SER A 166 5.62 11.98 8.78
C SER A 166 6.62 11.77 7.64
N ALA A 167 7.83 12.31 7.77
CA ALA A 167 8.91 12.07 6.80
C ALA A 167 9.22 10.58 6.61
N GLU A 168 9.11 9.77 7.66
CA GLU A 168 9.30 8.32 7.61
C GLU A 168 8.15 7.63 6.86
N GLN A 169 6.90 8.03 7.13
CA GLN A 169 5.73 7.51 6.41
C GLN A 169 5.75 7.91 4.94
N PHE A 170 6.21 9.13 4.63
CA PHE A 170 6.35 9.59 3.25
C PHE A 170 7.39 8.76 2.50
N ARG A 171 8.58 8.52 3.09
CA ARG A 171 9.57 7.60 2.54
C ARG A 171 9.01 6.20 2.31
N ALA A 172 8.27 5.66 3.27
CA ALA A 172 7.60 4.37 3.09
C ALA A 172 6.54 4.38 1.96
N ILE A 173 5.90 5.52 1.68
CA ILE A 173 4.95 5.68 0.56
C ILE A 173 5.68 5.76 -0.78
N THR A 174 6.81 6.48 -0.85
CA THR A 174 7.52 6.79 -2.09
C THR A 174 8.60 5.79 -2.49
N GLU A 175 9.01 4.91 -1.56
CA GLU A 175 10.00 3.85 -1.80
C GLU A 175 9.66 3.00 -3.04
N ASP A 176 10.67 2.53 -3.75
CA ASP A 176 10.49 1.81 -5.00
C ASP A 176 9.68 0.50 -4.87
N ALA A 177 9.01 0.08 -5.94
CA ALA A 177 8.19 -1.14 -5.96
C ALA A 177 9.00 -2.43 -5.78
N THR A 178 10.29 -2.43 -6.15
CA THR A 178 11.18 -3.60 -6.04
C THR A 178 11.70 -3.84 -4.63
N SER A 179 11.57 -2.85 -3.74
CA SER A 179 12.05 -2.93 -2.37
C SER A 179 10.94 -3.34 -1.40
N PRO A 180 11.14 -4.36 -0.54
CA PRO A 180 10.18 -4.70 0.50
C PRO A 180 10.13 -3.60 1.57
N VAL A 181 8.94 -3.06 1.82
CA VAL A 181 8.72 -2.01 2.83
C VAL A 181 8.00 -2.56 4.05
N PHE A 182 8.59 -2.36 5.23
CA PHE A 182 7.99 -2.74 6.50
C PHE A 182 7.40 -1.51 7.22
N ILE A 183 6.08 -1.48 7.39
CA ILE A 183 5.37 -0.38 8.06
C ILE A 183 5.00 -0.82 9.49
N HIS A 184 5.80 -0.41 10.46
CA HIS A 184 5.57 -0.71 11.88
C HIS A 184 4.96 0.49 12.64
N GLY A 185 4.21 0.22 13.71
CA GLY A 185 3.68 1.27 14.58
C GLY A 185 2.61 0.77 15.54
N VAL A 186 2.29 1.57 16.55
CA VAL A 186 1.24 1.28 17.54
C VAL A 186 -0.16 1.22 16.91
N ALA A 187 -1.13 0.64 17.62
CA ALA A 187 -2.53 0.68 17.18
C ALA A 187 -2.99 2.13 16.96
N GLY A 188 -3.70 2.39 15.86
CA GLY A 188 -4.18 3.74 15.51
C GLY A 188 -3.14 4.65 14.84
N SER A 189 -1.89 4.21 14.61
CA SER A 189 -0.85 5.04 13.96
C SER A 189 -1.01 5.27 12.45
N GLY A 190 -2.12 4.81 11.85
CA GLY A 190 -2.39 5.00 10.42
C GLY A 190 -1.66 4.05 9.45
N LYS A 191 -1.14 2.90 9.91
CA LYS A 191 -0.39 1.95 9.06
C LYS A 191 -1.14 1.55 7.78
N THR A 192 -2.42 1.19 7.90
CA THR A 192 -3.26 0.84 6.75
C THR A 192 -3.42 2.02 5.79
N THR A 193 -3.56 3.23 6.33
CA THR A 193 -3.63 4.46 5.53
C THR A 193 -2.35 4.69 4.73
N VAL A 194 -1.19 4.55 5.38
CA VAL A 194 0.13 4.66 4.72
C VAL A 194 0.27 3.60 3.62
N ALA A 195 -0.13 2.35 3.87
CA ALA A 195 -0.09 1.29 2.86
C ALA A 195 -0.98 1.58 1.64
N LEU A 196 -2.17 2.17 1.84
CA LEU A 196 -3.07 2.53 0.74
C LEU A 196 -2.57 3.76 -0.03
N HIS A 197 -1.99 4.74 0.65
CA HIS A 197 -1.30 5.84 -0.02
C HIS A 197 -0.10 5.34 -0.83
N ARG A 198 0.67 4.38 -0.31
CA ARG A 198 1.74 3.70 -1.06
C ARG A 198 1.20 3.06 -2.33
N LEU A 199 0.12 2.29 -2.24
CA LEU A 199 -0.49 1.66 -3.41
C LEU A 199 -0.98 2.70 -4.45
N SER A 200 -1.55 3.81 -3.98
CA SER A 200 -1.93 4.93 -4.85
C SER A 200 -0.72 5.60 -5.52
N TRP A 201 0.40 5.73 -4.80
CA TRP A 201 1.65 6.28 -5.33
C TRP A 201 2.25 5.35 -6.39
N LEU A 202 2.41 4.07 -6.05
CA LEU A 202 3.00 3.07 -6.94
C LEU A 202 2.23 2.90 -8.24
N SER A 203 0.92 3.12 -8.24
CA SER A 203 0.08 2.96 -9.44
C SER A 203 0.00 4.19 -10.34
N ARG A 204 0.44 5.37 -9.89
CA ARG A 204 0.23 6.62 -10.63
C ARG A 204 1.44 7.55 -10.72
N SER A 205 2.31 7.50 -9.73
CA SER A 205 3.31 8.53 -9.47
C SER A 205 4.73 8.01 -9.37
N ALA A 206 4.90 6.72 -9.12
CA ALA A 206 6.20 6.08 -9.22
C ALA A 206 6.78 6.23 -10.64
N PRO A 207 8.12 6.27 -10.78
CA PRO A 207 8.77 6.35 -12.09
C PRO A 207 8.31 5.26 -13.07
N GLU A 208 8.07 4.05 -12.53
CA GLU A 208 7.46 2.93 -13.26
C GLU A 208 6.12 2.57 -12.59
N PRO A 209 4.99 3.08 -13.09
CA PRO A 209 3.68 2.82 -12.49
C PRO A 209 3.28 1.34 -12.56
N VAL A 210 2.81 0.80 -11.43
CA VAL A 210 2.33 -0.57 -11.30
C VAL A 210 0.87 -0.66 -11.72
N ALA A 211 0.56 -1.60 -12.62
CA ALA A 211 -0.82 -1.91 -13.00
C ALA A 211 -1.60 -2.47 -11.80
N LEU A 212 -2.73 -1.82 -11.45
CA LEU A 212 -3.53 -2.17 -10.26
C LEU A 212 -4.08 -3.60 -10.28
N GLU A 213 -4.31 -4.15 -11.48
CA GLU A 213 -4.74 -5.54 -11.70
C GLU A 213 -3.71 -6.58 -11.24
N HIS A 214 -2.42 -6.20 -11.19
CA HIS A 214 -1.35 -7.02 -10.64
C HIS A 214 -1.19 -6.87 -9.13
N ALA A 215 -1.88 -5.92 -8.49
CA ALA A 215 -1.83 -5.73 -7.06
C ALA A 215 -2.79 -6.70 -6.33
N LEU A 216 -2.30 -7.22 -5.20
CA LEU A 216 -3.06 -8.08 -4.30
C LEU A 216 -2.87 -7.60 -2.86
N VAL A 217 -3.98 -7.34 -2.17
CA VAL A 217 -4.01 -7.02 -0.74
C VAL A 217 -4.51 -8.22 0.04
N LEU A 218 -3.64 -8.77 0.88
CA LEU A 218 -3.96 -9.91 1.75
C LEU A 218 -4.26 -9.43 3.17
N VAL A 219 -5.38 -9.86 3.72
CA VAL A 219 -5.80 -9.51 5.09
C VAL A 219 -6.24 -10.73 5.88
N ARG A 220 -6.23 -10.62 7.21
CA ARG A 220 -6.57 -11.73 8.11
C ARG A 220 -8.04 -11.78 8.52
N SER A 221 -8.82 -10.71 8.34
CA SER A 221 -10.20 -10.66 8.79
C SER A 221 -11.17 -10.13 7.73
N PRO A 222 -12.39 -10.68 7.63
CA PRO A 222 -13.40 -10.21 6.69
C PRO A 222 -13.77 -8.74 6.91
N SER A 223 -13.79 -8.28 8.16
CA SER A 223 -14.08 -6.89 8.51
C SER A 223 -13.02 -5.94 7.95
N LEU A 224 -11.75 -6.32 8.04
CA LEU A 224 -10.66 -5.53 7.47
C LEU A 224 -10.69 -5.56 5.93
N ALA A 225 -11.02 -6.70 5.33
CA ALA A 225 -11.19 -6.81 3.88
C ALA A 225 -12.24 -5.81 3.39
N ARG A 226 -13.42 -5.81 3.99
CA ARG A 226 -14.52 -4.87 3.65
C ARG A 226 -14.10 -3.41 3.83
N TYR A 227 -13.41 -3.11 4.93
CA TYR A 227 -12.91 -1.76 5.18
C TYR A 227 -11.92 -1.29 4.11
N ILE A 228 -10.97 -2.14 3.72
CA ILE A 228 -10.00 -1.84 2.67
C ILE A 228 -10.71 -1.70 1.32
N THR A 229 -11.62 -2.59 0.96
CA THR A 229 -12.39 -2.50 -0.28
C THR A 229 -13.11 -1.17 -0.40
N ASN A 230 -13.81 -0.73 0.64
CA ASN A 230 -14.48 0.58 0.65
C ASN A 230 -13.47 1.74 0.52
N SER A 231 -12.32 1.60 1.19
CA SER A 231 -11.26 2.61 1.13
C SER A 231 -10.66 2.73 -0.27
N LEU A 232 -10.45 1.62 -0.97
CA LEU A 232 -9.91 1.61 -2.33
C LEU A 232 -10.78 2.41 -3.29
N THR A 233 -12.11 2.38 -3.13
CA THR A 233 -13.04 3.21 -3.91
C THR A 233 -12.78 4.70 -3.69
N THR A 234 -12.55 5.14 -2.44
CA THR A 234 -12.20 6.55 -2.16
C THR A 234 -10.90 6.98 -2.85
N PHE A 235 -9.96 6.06 -3.04
CA PHE A 235 -8.71 6.33 -3.75
C PHE A 235 -8.79 6.12 -5.26
N SER A 236 -9.93 5.65 -5.79
CA SER A 236 -10.10 5.19 -7.17
C SER A 236 -9.09 4.09 -7.57
N LEU A 237 -8.95 3.09 -6.68
CA LEU A 237 -8.06 1.93 -6.82
C LEU A 237 -8.84 0.61 -6.91
N GLU A 238 -10.06 0.64 -7.46
CA GLU A 238 -10.99 -0.49 -7.53
C GLU A 238 -10.45 -1.76 -8.21
N PRO A 239 -9.54 -1.71 -9.20
CA PRO A 239 -9.00 -2.92 -9.81
C PRO A 239 -8.15 -3.80 -8.88
N VAL A 240 -7.76 -3.29 -7.70
CA VAL A 240 -6.94 -4.02 -6.72
C VAL A 240 -7.74 -5.17 -6.11
N ARG A 241 -7.17 -6.37 -6.17
CA ARG A 241 -7.79 -7.55 -5.53
C ARG A 241 -7.54 -7.53 -4.02
N VAL A 242 -8.60 -7.78 -3.24
CA VAL A 242 -8.52 -7.95 -1.79
C VAL A 242 -8.99 -9.35 -1.43
N GLU A 243 -8.12 -10.15 -0.81
CA GLU A 243 -8.45 -11.52 -0.39
C GLU A 243 -8.10 -11.77 1.07
N LEU A 244 -8.81 -12.71 1.68
CA LEU A 244 -8.41 -13.26 2.97
C LEU A 244 -7.19 -14.15 2.77
N PHE A 245 -6.16 -13.95 3.59
CA PHE A 245 -4.90 -14.69 3.51
C PHE A 245 -5.14 -16.20 3.48
N ASP A 246 -5.96 -16.70 4.39
CA ASP A 246 -6.25 -18.13 4.53
C ASP A 246 -6.89 -18.70 3.24
N GLN A 247 -7.84 -17.98 2.63
CA GLN A 247 -8.50 -18.41 1.39
C GLN A 247 -7.55 -18.34 0.18
N TRP A 248 -6.77 -17.27 0.09
CA TRP A 248 -5.78 -17.12 -0.97
C TRP A 248 -4.69 -18.20 -0.89
N ALA A 249 -4.20 -18.49 0.32
CA ALA A 249 -3.18 -19.50 0.56
C ALA A 249 -3.70 -20.91 0.19
N LEU A 250 -4.93 -21.27 0.60
CA LEU A 250 -5.57 -22.53 0.23
C LEU A 250 -5.67 -22.69 -1.29
N LYS A 251 -6.20 -21.68 -2.00
CA LYS A 251 -6.31 -21.71 -3.47
C LYS A 251 -4.94 -21.88 -4.14
N THR A 252 -3.92 -21.21 -3.62
CA THR A 252 -2.55 -21.24 -4.15
C THR A 252 -1.94 -22.64 -3.99
N VAL A 253 -2.01 -23.21 -2.78
CA VAL A 253 -1.52 -24.56 -2.50
C VAL A 253 -2.31 -25.61 -3.28
N ALA A 254 -3.64 -25.47 -3.33
CA ALA A 254 -4.48 -26.42 -4.05
C ALA A 254 -4.14 -26.47 -5.55
N ARG A 255 -3.92 -25.30 -6.16
CA ARG A 255 -3.49 -25.20 -7.56
C ARG A 255 -2.10 -25.83 -7.79
N ALA A 256 -1.13 -25.57 -6.91
CA ALA A 256 0.22 -26.11 -7.05
C ALA A 256 0.27 -27.64 -6.87
N GLY A 257 -0.51 -28.16 -5.94
CA GLY A 257 -0.52 -29.57 -5.59
C GLY A 257 -1.57 -30.44 -6.28
N GLY A 258 -2.39 -29.85 -7.17
CA GLY A 258 -3.49 -30.57 -7.83
C GLY A 258 -4.61 -31.00 -6.86
N TRP A 259 -4.73 -30.35 -5.71
CA TRP A 259 -5.80 -30.59 -4.76
C TRP A 259 -7.09 -29.86 -5.18
N ASN A 260 -8.25 -30.43 -4.83
CA ASN A 260 -9.51 -29.72 -4.96
C ASN A 260 -9.70 -28.80 -3.73
N PRO A 261 -9.68 -27.46 -3.91
CA PRO A 261 -9.83 -26.52 -2.80
C PRO A 261 -11.18 -26.67 -2.07
N ASP A 262 -12.22 -27.17 -2.72
CA ASP A 262 -13.56 -27.35 -2.13
C ASP A 262 -13.61 -28.54 -1.15
N THR A 263 -12.60 -29.41 -1.19
CA THR A 263 -12.51 -30.59 -0.30
C THR A 263 -11.62 -30.37 0.92
N LEU A 264 -10.92 -29.23 0.98
CA LEU A 264 -10.00 -28.91 2.06
C LEU A 264 -10.69 -28.10 3.15
N GLU A 265 -10.68 -28.67 4.35
CA GLU A 265 -11.14 -27.97 5.55
C GLU A 265 -9.95 -27.34 6.27
N LEU A 266 -9.94 -26.01 6.38
CA LEU A 266 -8.96 -25.30 7.20
C LEU A 266 -9.38 -25.31 8.66
N LEU A 267 -8.56 -25.93 9.49
CA LEU A 267 -8.77 -26.00 10.93
C LEU A 267 -8.42 -24.65 11.58
N ASN A 268 -9.34 -24.16 12.42
CA ASN A 268 -9.20 -22.85 13.05
C ASN A 268 -8.04 -22.79 14.06
N ASP A 269 -7.79 -23.88 14.80
CA ASP A 269 -6.76 -23.92 15.83
C ASP A 269 -6.08 -25.29 15.94
N ALA A 270 -4.75 -25.31 15.76
CA ALA A 270 -3.91 -26.41 16.22
C ALA A 270 -3.79 -26.35 17.75
N SER A 271 -3.65 -27.49 18.43
CA SER A 271 -3.44 -27.53 19.88
C SER A 271 -2.23 -26.68 20.29
N PRO A 272 -2.19 -26.05 21.49
CA PRO A 272 -1.04 -25.25 21.92
C PRO A 272 0.31 -25.99 21.84
N ARG A 273 0.28 -27.31 22.03
CA ARG A 273 1.42 -28.21 21.83
C ARG A 273 1.84 -28.27 20.37
N SER A 274 0.89 -28.46 19.45
CA SER A 274 1.14 -28.47 18.01
C SER A 274 1.67 -27.13 17.51
N GLN A 275 1.09 -26.02 17.95
CA GLN A 275 1.59 -24.68 17.61
C GLN A 275 3.04 -24.49 18.06
N ARG A 276 3.42 -24.99 19.24
CA ARG A 276 4.78 -24.88 19.75
C ARG A 276 5.80 -25.63 18.87
N VAL A 277 5.47 -26.84 18.42
CA VAL A 277 6.34 -27.59 17.51
C VAL A 277 6.43 -26.87 16.17
N LYS A 278 5.29 -26.54 15.56
CA LYS A 278 5.22 -26.01 14.19
C LYS A 278 5.78 -24.59 14.05
N THR A 279 5.84 -23.82 15.13
CA THR A 279 6.47 -22.48 15.14
C THR A 279 7.96 -22.51 15.48
N SER A 280 8.52 -23.67 15.85
CA SER A 280 9.92 -23.77 16.24
C SER A 280 10.86 -23.50 15.07
N SER A 281 12.01 -22.89 15.36
CA SER A 281 13.09 -22.71 14.38
C SER A 281 13.58 -24.05 13.82
N ALA A 282 13.56 -25.11 14.63
CA ALA A 282 13.92 -26.46 14.20
C ALA A 282 13.07 -26.95 13.03
N VAL A 283 11.75 -26.74 13.08
CA VAL A 283 10.83 -27.09 11.97
C VAL A 283 11.14 -26.25 10.73
N VAL A 284 11.39 -24.96 10.87
CA VAL A 284 11.72 -24.09 9.74
C VAL A 284 13.03 -24.52 9.07
N SER A 285 14.08 -24.78 9.84
CA SER A 285 15.37 -25.26 9.31
C SER A 285 15.21 -26.60 8.60
N ARG A 286 14.48 -27.55 9.22
CA ARG A 286 14.24 -28.87 8.63
C ARG A 286 13.42 -28.79 7.34
N PHE A 287 12.40 -27.92 7.32
CA PHE A 287 11.62 -27.65 6.13
C PHE A 287 12.48 -27.11 4.99
N GLN A 288 13.44 -26.21 5.28
CA GLN A 288 14.35 -25.69 4.27
C GLN A 288 15.24 -26.78 3.68
N GLU A 289 15.79 -27.68 4.51
CA GLU A 289 16.57 -28.83 4.04
C GLU A 289 15.77 -29.74 3.09
N ILE A 290 14.51 -30.03 3.45
CA ILE A 290 13.63 -30.87 2.64
C ILE A 290 13.28 -30.20 1.32
N CYS A 291 12.96 -28.90 1.35
CA CYS A 291 12.68 -28.17 0.11
C CYS A 291 13.89 -28.17 -0.83
N ALA A 292 15.11 -27.97 -0.30
CA ALA A 292 16.34 -28.03 -1.08
C ALA A 292 16.59 -29.44 -1.66
N ALA A 293 16.24 -30.50 -0.92
CA ALA A 293 16.36 -31.86 -1.41
C ALA A 293 15.38 -32.21 -2.54
N TYR A 294 14.24 -31.52 -2.62
CA TYR A 294 13.21 -31.72 -3.65
C TYR A 294 13.33 -30.75 -4.84
N GLU A 295 14.23 -29.78 -4.76
CA GLU A 295 14.43 -28.79 -5.81
C GLU A 295 14.85 -29.46 -7.14
N GLY A 296 14.08 -29.21 -8.20
CA GLY A 296 14.31 -29.76 -9.55
C GLY A 296 13.69 -31.14 -9.83
N GLN A 297 13.39 -31.95 -8.81
CA GLN A 297 12.67 -33.23 -8.95
C GLN A 297 11.70 -33.45 -7.78
N PRO A 298 10.59 -32.71 -7.74
CA PRO A 298 9.62 -32.86 -6.67
C PRO A 298 8.96 -34.25 -6.70
N PRO A 299 8.68 -34.85 -5.53
CA PRO A 299 7.97 -36.12 -5.49
C PRO A 299 6.57 -36.00 -6.08
N ALA A 300 6.04 -37.09 -6.65
CA ALA A 300 4.67 -37.10 -7.22
C ALA A 300 3.57 -36.67 -6.22
N ARG A 301 3.81 -36.83 -4.92
CA ARG A 301 2.96 -36.34 -3.83
C ARG A 301 3.71 -35.35 -2.94
N TRP A 302 4.32 -34.34 -3.56
CA TRP A 302 5.21 -33.40 -2.87
C TRP A 302 4.59 -32.78 -1.62
N MET A 303 3.30 -32.41 -1.62
CA MET A 303 2.65 -31.84 -0.43
C MET A 303 2.69 -32.79 0.77
N GLN A 304 2.35 -34.06 0.54
CA GLN A 304 2.36 -35.09 1.58
C GLN A 304 3.79 -35.35 2.05
N SER A 305 4.73 -35.47 1.11
CA SER A 305 6.14 -35.69 1.40
C SER A 305 6.72 -34.54 2.23
N VAL A 306 6.54 -33.29 1.80
CA VAL A 306 7.04 -32.10 2.50
C VAL A 306 6.52 -32.05 3.94
N LEU A 307 5.22 -32.23 4.16
CA LEU A 307 4.67 -32.18 5.52
C LEU A 307 5.14 -33.35 6.39
N LEU A 308 5.10 -34.58 5.88
CA LEU A 308 5.43 -35.75 6.68
C LEU A 308 6.95 -35.89 6.91
N ASP A 309 7.78 -35.55 5.92
CA ASP A 309 9.24 -35.67 6.06
C ASP A 309 9.83 -34.64 7.02
N VAL A 310 9.17 -33.49 7.20
CA VAL A 310 9.53 -32.49 8.23
C VAL A 310 9.47 -33.14 9.61
N PHE A 311 8.41 -33.89 9.89
CA PHE A 311 8.19 -34.51 11.20
C PHE A 311 8.75 -35.92 11.33
N ARG A 312 9.17 -36.56 10.23
CA ARG A 312 9.64 -37.96 10.17
C ARG A 312 10.81 -38.30 11.09
N SER A 313 11.62 -37.32 11.49
CA SER A 313 12.73 -37.51 12.41
C SER A 313 12.56 -36.70 13.70
N PRO A 314 11.72 -37.15 14.65
CA PRO A 314 11.46 -36.41 15.89
C PRO A 314 12.72 -36.11 16.70
N ARG A 315 13.72 -37.00 16.69
CA ARG A 315 15.01 -36.78 17.37
C ARG A 315 15.77 -35.59 16.79
N ALA A 316 15.82 -35.48 15.47
CA ALA A 316 16.52 -34.37 14.81
C ALA A 316 15.86 -33.02 15.14
N LEU A 317 14.52 -32.97 15.21
CA LEU A 317 13.79 -31.75 15.59
C LEU A 317 14.06 -31.34 17.04
N VAL A 318 14.10 -32.31 17.97
CA VAL A 318 14.41 -32.05 19.39
C VAL A 318 15.88 -31.63 19.58
N GLU A 319 16.82 -32.25 18.86
CA GLU A 319 18.24 -31.89 18.91
C GLU A 319 18.52 -30.51 18.32
N ALA A 320 17.78 -30.12 17.27
CA ALA A 320 17.87 -28.81 16.64
C ALA A 320 17.11 -27.71 17.41
N ASP A 321 16.28 -28.05 18.40
CA ASP A 321 15.52 -27.07 19.17
C ASP A 321 16.39 -26.35 20.21
N THR A 322 16.76 -25.11 19.89
CA THR A 322 17.50 -24.24 20.80
C THR A 322 16.69 -23.79 22.01
N SER A 323 15.35 -23.84 21.95
CA SER A 323 14.48 -23.39 23.04
C SER A 323 14.35 -24.40 24.18
N ARG A 324 14.67 -25.68 23.92
CA ARG A 324 14.45 -26.83 24.83
C ARG A 324 12.99 -26.98 25.28
N LEU A 325 12.06 -26.52 24.45
CA LEU A 325 10.62 -26.61 24.70
C LEU A 325 9.98 -27.77 23.95
N LEU A 326 10.73 -28.43 23.06
CA LEU A 326 10.31 -29.64 22.36
C LEU A 326 10.81 -30.91 23.06
N ASP A 327 9.95 -31.92 23.11
CA ASP A 327 10.29 -33.28 23.51
C ASP A 327 9.80 -34.29 22.47
N LEU A 328 10.28 -35.53 22.57
CA LEU A 328 9.96 -36.59 21.62
C LEU A 328 8.48 -36.98 21.62
N GLU A 329 7.80 -36.84 22.76
CA GLU A 329 6.38 -37.20 22.88
C GLU A 329 5.53 -36.22 22.10
N ILE A 330 5.74 -34.91 22.33
CA ILE A 330 4.99 -33.84 21.67
C ILE A 330 5.25 -33.87 20.15
N VAL A 331 6.50 -34.07 19.71
CA VAL A 331 6.80 -34.09 18.27
C VAL A 331 6.13 -35.27 17.57
N ARG A 332 6.09 -36.45 18.20
CA ARG A 332 5.38 -37.63 17.66
C ARG A 332 3.87 -37.46 17.63
N GLU A 333 3.31 -36.82 18.65
CA GLU A 333 1.89 -36.46 18.69
C GLU A 333 1.55 -35.55 17.49
N VAL A 334 2.38 -34.54 17.23
CA VAL A 334 2.21 -33.62 16.09
C VAL A 334 2.37 -34.31 14.74
N GLU A 335 3.34 -35.23 14.59
CA GLU A 335 3.50 -36.03 13.37
C GLU A 335 2.22 -36.82 13.07
N THR A 336 1.70 -37.52 14.08
CA THR A 336 0.50 -38.37 13.96
C THR A 336 -0.71 -37.53 13.60
N GLN A 337 -0.93 -36.43 14.32
CA GLN A 337 -2.06 -35.52 14.05
C GLN A 337 -1.97 -34.90 12.65
N THR A 338 -0.77 -34.50 12.21
CA THR A 338 -0.56 -33.90 10.88
C THR A 338 -0.88 -34.90 9.78
N ARG A 339 -0.49 -36.17 9.96
CA ARG A 339 -0.83 -37.27 9.04
C ARG A 339 -2.34 -37.51 8.97
N GLU A 340 -2.99 -37.66 10.12
CA GLU A 340 -4.45 -37.89 10.19
C GLU A 340 -5.24 -36.72 9.58
N ASN A 341 -4.83 -35.48 9.86
CA ASN A 341 -5.44 -34.30 9.26
C ASN A 341 -5.31 -34.35 7.73
N PHE A 342 -4.10 -34.57 7.21
CA PHE A 342 -3.87 -34.60 5.77
C PHE A 342 -4.67 -35.72 5.08
N GLU A 343 -4.72 -36.91 5.67
CA GLU A 343 -5.49 -38.05 5.15
C GLU A 343 -7.01 -37.83 5.17
N SER A 344 -7.50 -37.01 6.10
CA SER A 344 -8.92 -36.63 6.22
C SER A 344 -9.30 -35.37 5.44
N GLY A 345 -8.39 -34.81 4.62
CA GLY A 345 -8.65 -33.58 3.86
C GLY A 345 -8.66 -32.32 4.72
N LYS A 346 -8.04 -32.37 5.89
CA LYS A 346 -7.95 -31.26 6.84
C LYS A 346 -6.53 -30.71 6.86
N ILE A 347 -6.42 -29.40 6.99
CA ILE A 347 -5.12 -28.73 7.13
C ILE A 347 -5.22 -27.64 8.17
N ASP A 348 -4.21 -27.50 9.02
CA ASP A 348 -4.12 -26.34 9.91
C ASP A 348 -3.33 -25.20 9.26
N ARG A 349 -3.40 -24.02 9.88
CA ARG A 349 -2.77 -22.79 9.35
C ARG A 349 -1.25 -22.89 9.23
N PHE A 350 -0.58 -23.68 10.07
CA PHE A 350 0.87 -23.82 10.02
C PHE A 350 1.29 -24.73 8.86
N ASP A 351 0.62 -25.86 8.72
CA ASP A 351 0.83 -26.77 7.60
C ASP A 351 0.54 -26.07 6.27
N LEU A 352 -0.54 -25.28 6.21
CA LEU A 352 -0.85 -24.46 5.05
C LEU A 352 0.27 -23.46 4.74
N GLY A 353 0.86 -22.85 5.77
CA GLY A 353 2.01 -21.95 5.62
C GLY A 353 3.25 -22.64 5.05
N LEU A 354 3.58 -23.84 5.55
CA LEU A 354 4.69 -24.64 5.03
C LEU A 354 4.46 -25.05 3.57
N LEU A 355 3.25 -25.54 3.24
CA LEU A 355 2.89 -25.89 1.87
C LEU A 355 2.90 -24.68 0.94
N LEU A 356 2.46 -23.52 1.40
CA LEU A 356 2.50 -22.28 0.62
C LEU A 356 3.94 -21.89 0.29
N LEU A 357 4.85 -21.96 1.27
CA LEU A 357 6.27 -21.69 1.06
C LEU A 357 6.90 -22.67 0.07
N ALA A 358 6.53 -23.95 0.14
CA ALA A 358 6.99 -24.97 -0.80
C ALA A 358 6.47 -24.69 -2.22
N ALA A 359 5.17 -24.39 -2.36
CA ALA A 359 4.55 -24.05 -3.64
C ALA A 359 5.19 -22.81 -4.30
N VAL A 360 5.48 -21.76 -3.52
CA VAL A 360 6.12 -20.53 -4.02
C VAL A 360 7.56 -20.78 -4.48
N ARG A 361 8.24 -21.79 -3.93
CA ARG A 361 9.57 -22.24 -4.38
C ARG A 361 9.55 -23.10 -5.65
N GLY A 362 8.36 -23.38 -6.20
CA GLY A 362 8.22 -24.14 -7.45
C GLY A 362 8.38 -25.66 -7.27
N LEU A 363 8.16 -26.16 -6.05
CA LEU A 363 7.99 -27.60 -5.81
C LEU A 363 6.65 -28.12 -6.34
#